data_AF-A0A452XM58-F1
#
_entry.id   AF-A0A452XM58-F1
#
_cell.length_a   1.000
_cell.length_b   1.000
_cell.length_c   1.000
_cell.angle_alpha   90.00
_cell.angle_beta   90.00
_cell.angle_gamma   90.00
#
_symmetry.space_group_name_H-M   'P 1'
#
loop_
_entity.id
_entity.type
_entity.pdbx_description
1 polymer ?
#
loop_
_entity_poly.entity_id
_entity_poly.type
_entity_poly.pdbx_seq_one_letter_code
_entity_poly.pdbx_strand_id
1 'polypeptide(L)'
;RQRELAYGQAGSMLKYFQDKIAENPSYQYALQLDCEENISNIFWADAKMVIDYAHFGDVVTFDTAFGTNKEYRPFGVFVGLNQFRETVIFGAALMFDETFASFQWLFKAFLAAHNGKQPRAIFTDQDTAMGNAVGETFS
;
A
#
# COMPACT_ATOMS: atom_id res chain seq x y z
N ARG A 1 29.55 -8.46 -7.64
CA ARG A 1 29.71 -7.30 -6.74
C ARG A 1 29.81 -5.95 -7.48
N GLN A 2 29.49 -5.86 -8.77
CA GLN A 2 29.63 -4.61 -9.54
C GLN A 2 28.58 -4.53 -10.67
N ARG A 3 27.31 -4.80 -10.34
CA ARG A 3 26.15 -4.52 -11.19
C ARG A 3 25.03 -3.76 -10.47
N GLU A 4 25.12 -3.60 -9.15
CA GLU A 4 24.13 -2.88 -8.33
C GLU A 4 24.29 -1.35 -8.41
N LEU A 5 25.38 -0.83 -8.98
CA LEU A 5 25.68 0.60 -8.99
C LEU A 5 25.11 1.37 -10.21
N ALA A 6 24.36 0.70 -11.11
CA ALA A 6 23.79 1.34 -12.31
C ALA A 6 22.28 1.63 -12.20
N TYR A 7 21.59 1.04 -11.23
CA TYR A 7 20.17 1.21 -11.00
C TYR A 7 20.04 1.75 -9.58
N GLY A 8 19.62 3.00 -9.40
CA GLY A 8 19.40 3.58 -8.06
C GLY A 8 18.44 2.75 -7.20
N GLN A 9 18.10 3.24 -6.00
CA GLN A 9 17.13 2.60 -5.11
C GLN A 9 15.84 2.19 -5.87
N ALA A 10 15.39 3.03 -6.80
CA ALA A 10 14.25 2.78 -7.67
C ALA A 10 14.38 1.52 -8.54
N GLY A 11 15.53 1.34 -9.19
CA GLY A 11 15.74 0.21 -10.09
C GLY A 11 15.93 -1.12 -9.37
N SER A 12 16.55 -1.09 -8.18
CA SER A 12 16.63 -2.27 -7.31
C SER A 12 15.25 -2.71 -6.81
N MET A 13 14.40 -1.75 -6.42
CA MET A 13 13.04 -2.00 -5.98
C MET A 13 12.14 -2.54 -7.12
N LEU A 14 12.25 -1.96 -8.31
CA LEU A 14 11.53 -2.43 -9.48
C LEU A 14 11.87 -3.89 -9.81
N LYS A 15 13.17 -4.22 -9.76
CA LYS A 15 13.62 -5.60 -9.95
C LYS A 15 13.05 -6.55 -8.90
N TYR A 16 13.06 -6.15 -7.62
CA TYR A 16 12.46 -6.94 -6.54
C TYR A 16 10.99 -7.27 -6.83
N PHE A 17 10.19 -6.28 -7.25
CA PHE A 17 8.78 -6.51 -7.56
C PHE A 17 8.58 -7.37 -8.81
N GLN A 18 9.43 -7.22 -9.83
CA GLN A 18 9.40 -8.10 -11.01
C GLN A 18 9.70 -9.55 -10.64
N ASP A 19 10.70 -9.78 -9.77
CA ASP A 19 11.03 -11.11 -9.27
C ASP A 19 9.85 -11.68 -8.45
N LYS A 20 9.15 -10.86 -7.64
CA LYS A 20 7.94 -11.26 -6.91
C LYS A 20 6.76 -11.63 -7.80
N ILE A 21 6.56 -10.92 -8.89
CA ILE A 21 5.54 -11.29 -9.89
C ILE A 21 5.90 -12.60 -10.59
N ALA A 22 7.18 -12.83 -10.89
CA ALA A 22 7.64 -14.07 -11.49
C ALA A 22 7.42 -15.29 -10.57
N GLU A 23 7.59 -15.10 -9.25
CA GLU A 23 7.27 -16.12 -8.23
C GLU A 23 5.76 -16.31 -8.04
N ASN A 24 5.00 -15.21 -8.05
CA ASN A 24 3.57 -15.19 -7.79
C ASN A 24 2.85 -14.19 -8.71
N PRO A 25 2.23 -14.65 -9.82
CA PRO A 25 1.57 -13.77 -10.79
C PRO A 25 0.41 -12.94 -10.22
N SER A 26 -0.12 -13.31 -9.05
CA SER A 26 -1.19 -12.57 -8.37
C SER A 26 -0.67 -11.48 -7.43
N TYR A 27 0.65 -11.30 -7.33
CA TYR A 27 1.26 -10.21 -6.59
C TYR A 27 0.95 -8.86 -7.27
N GLN A 28 0.42 -7.92 -6.50
CA GLN A 28 0.09 -6.57 -6.95
C GLN A 28 1.04 -5.56 -6.31
N TYR A 29 1.48 -4.57 -7.06
CA TYR A 29 2.23 -3.43 -6.53
C TYR A 29 1.96 -2.17 -7.34
N ALA A 30 2.22 -1.02 -6.71
CA ALA A 30 2.19 0.28 -7.36
C ALA A 30 3.36 1.13 -6.84
N LEU A 31 3.94 1.92 -7.74
CA LEU A 31 5.00 2.89 -7.44
C LEU A 31 4.54 4.28 -7.86
N GLN A 32 4.75 5.25 -6.98
CA GLN A 32 4.69 6.66 -7.32
C GLN A 32 6.10 7.21 -7.37
N LEU A 33 6.41 7.96 -8.43
CA LEU A 33 7.65 8.69 -8.57
C LEU A 33 7.40 10.17 -8.33
N ASP A 34 8.40 10.86 -7.77
CA ASP A 34 8.40 12.32 -7.68
C ASP A 34 8.89 12.97 -8.99
N CYS A 35 9.03 14.30 -8.98
CA CYS A 35 9.49 15.07 -10.15
C CYS A 35 10.95 14.81 -10.53
N GLU A 36 11.73 14.20 -9.65
CA GLU A 36 13.14 13.83 -9.86
C GLU A 36 13.29 12.32 -10.19
N GLU A 37 12.18 11.64 -10.47
CA GLU A 37 12.10 10.20 -10.75
C GLU A 37 12.53 9.30 -9.57
N ASN A 38 12.56 9.84 -8.34
CA ASN A 38 12.79 9.04 -7.15
C ASN A 38 11.47 8.41 -6.66
N ILE A 39 11.55 7.25 -6.02
CA ILE A 39 10.37 6.62 -5.43
C ILE A 39 9.88 7.45 -4.25
N SER A 40 8.67 7.99 -4.37
CA SER A 40 7.96 8.65 -3.28
C SER A 40 7.15 7.64 -2.47
N ASN A 41 6.19 6.98 -3.12
CA ASN A 41 5.25 6.06 -2.47
C ASN A 41 5.29 4.66 -3.10
N ILE A 42 5.13 3.63 -2.27
CA ILE A 42 5.12 2.22 -2.65
C ILE A 42 3.89 1.58 -2.00
N PHE A 43 3.13 0.82 -2.79
CA PHE A 43 2.08 -0.06 -2.29
C PHE A 43 2.30 -1.48 -2.80
N TRP A 44 1.98 -2.49 -1.99
CA TRP A 44 1.95 -3.88 -2.45
C TRP A 44 0.90 -4.73 -1.72
N ALA A 45 0.47 -5.79 -2.40
CA ALA A 45 -0.36 -6.85 -1.87
C ALA A 45 0.03 -8.17 -2.51
N ASP A 46 0.32 -9.20 -1.70
CA ASP A 46 0.52 -10.54 -2.25
C ASP A 46 -0.82 -11.22 -2.60
N ALA A 47 -0.75 -12.39 -3.24
CA ALA A 47 -1.95 -13.13 -3.64
C ALA A 47 -2.91 -13.44 -2.48
N LYS A 48 -2.36 -13.73 -1.30
CA LYS A 48 -3.17 -14.04 -0.12
C LYS A 48 -3.88 -12.78 0.36
N MET A 49 -3.20 -11.65 0.42
CA MET A 49 -3.79 -10.36 0.80
C MET A 49 -4.96 -9.97 -0.13
N VAL A 50 -4.80 -10.18 -1.44
CA VAL A 50 -5.85 -9.94 -2.44
C VAL A 50 -7.05 -10.88 -2.23
N ILE A 51 -6.81 -12.17 -2.00
CA ILE A 51 -7.87 -13.15 -1.75
C ILE A 51 -8.59 -12.86 -0.42
N ASP A 52 -7.84 -12.56 0.64
CA ASP A 52 -8.40 -12.26 1.95
C ASP A 52 -9.29 -11.01 1.88
N TYR A 53 -8.90 -9.97 1.14
CA TYR A 53 -9.73 -8.78 0.95
C TYR A 53 -11.02 -9.08 0.16
N ALA A 54 -10.95 -9.97 -0.84
CA ALA A 54 -12.13 -10.40 -1.58
C ALA A 54 -13.21 -11.00 -0.65
N HIS A 55 -12.79 -11.74 0.39
CA HIS A 55 -13.68 -12.39 1.36
C HIS A 55 -14.04 -11.52 2.58
N PHE A 56 -13.09 -10.75 3.11
CA PHE A 56 -13.19 -10.12 4.43
C PHE A 56 -13.06 -8.59 4.39
N GLY A 57 -12.86 -8.00 3.21
CA GLY A 57 -12.59 -6.57 3.01
C GLY A 57 -13.77 -5.61 3.21
N ASP A 58 -14.88 -6.07 3.79
CA ASP A 58 -16.06 -5.21 4.04
C ASP A 58 -15.77 -4.16 5.12
N VAL A 59 -14.94 -4.52 6.11
CA VAL A 59 -14.53 -3.63 7.20
C VAL A 59 -13.01 -3.62 7.23
N VAL A 60 -12.44 -2.43 7.04
CA VAL A 60 -11.00 -2.23 6.97
C VAL A 60 -10.59 -1.23 8.04
N THR A 61 -9.45 -1.47 8.68
CA THR A 61 -8.72 -0.45 9.43
C THR A 61 -7.44 -0.15 8.68
N PHE A 62 -7.09 1.12 8.59
CA PHE A 62 -5.82 1.57 8.05
C PHE A 62 -5.19 2.54 9.06
N ASP A 63 -3.90 2.35 9.32
CA ASP A 63 -3.13 3.18 10.24
C ASP A 63 -1.69 3.30 9.73
N THR A 64 -1.04 4.42 10.03
CA THR A 64 0.36 4.67 9.70
C THR A 64 1.22 4.63 10.95
N ALA A 65 2.21 3.73 10.95
CA ALA A 65 3.26 3.75 11.95
C ALA A 65 4.37 4.71 11.50
N PHE A 66 4.53 5.82 12.23
CA PHE A 66 5.64 6.74 12.01
C PHE A 66 6.97 6.13 12.47
N GLY A 67 8.00 6.20 11.62
CA GLY A 67 9.40 5.99 12.05
C GLY A 67 9.90 4.55 12.13
N THR A 68 9.55 3.67 11.18
CA THR A 68 10.07 2.29 11.16
C THR A 68 11.39 2.13 10.39
N ASN A 69 11.82 3.14 9.62
CA ASN A 69 13.06 3.10 8.84
C ASN A 69 13.97 4.32 9.08
N LYS A 70 15.24 4.25 8.63
CA LYS A 70 16.24 5.32 8.82
C LYS A 70 15.87 6.66 8.18
N GLU A 71 14.90 6.65 7.27
CA GLU A 71 14.41 7.82 6.55
C GLU A 71 13.12 8.37 7.16
N TYR A 72 12.67 7.83 8.30
CA TYR A 72 11.45 8.24 9.00
C TYR A 72 10.18 8.21 8.12
N ARG A 73 10.17 7.36 7.10
CA ARG A 73 9.02 7.24 6.18
C ARG A 73 7.82 6.59 6.88
N PRO A 74 6.60 7.11 6.70
CA PRO A 74 5.38 6.47 7.18
C PRO A 74 5.20 5.08 6.57
N PHE A 75 4.93 4.09 7.42
CA PHE A 75 4.58 2.74 6.99
C PHE A 75 3.11 2.47 7.32
N GLY A 76 2.29 2.24 6.28
CA GLY A 76 0.86 2.00 6.41
C GLY A 76 0.48 0.55 6.15
N VAL A 77 -0.50 0.03 6.88
CA VAL A 77 -1.05 -1.31 6.66
C VAL A 77 -2.57 -1.29 6.61
N PHE A 78 -3.14 -1.97 5.63
CA PHE A 78 -4.58 -2.24 5.57
C PHE A 78 -4.85 -3.55 6.27
N VAL A 79 -5.67 -3.52 7.31
CA VAL A 79 -6.00 -4.70 8.11
C VAL A 79 -7.50 -4.89 8.24
N GLY A 80 -7.93 -6.12 8.46
CA GLY A 80 -9.29 -6.46 8.83
C GLY A 80 -9.31 -7.71 9.68
N LEU A 81 -10.49 -8.29 9.82
CA LEU A 81 -10.71 -9.50 10.60
C LEU A 81 -11.34 -10.59 9.73
N ASN A 82 -10.83 -11.81 9.85
CA ASN A 82 -11.48 -12.97 9.24
C ASN A 82 -12.64 -13.50 10.11
N GLN A 83 -13.31 -14.55 9.65
CA GLN A 83 -14.41 -15.22 10.37
C GLN A 83 -14.07 -15.74 11.77
N PHE A 84 -12.78 -15.95 12.06
CA PHE A 84 -12.26 -16.40 13.36
C PHE A 84 -11.79 -15.22 14.24
N ARG A 85 -12.02 -13.98 13.82
CA ARG A 85 -11.56 -12.74 14.48
C ARG A 85 -10.03 -12.63 14.54
N GLU A 86 -9.35 -13.28 13.61
CA GLU A 86 -7.90 -13.14 13.45
C GLU A 86 -7.62 -11.96 12.54
N THR A 87 -6.57 -11.21 12.85
CA THR A 87 -6.11 -10.10 12.02
C THR A 87 -5.59 -10.60 10.69
N VAL A 88 -6.08 -10.01 9.60
CA VAL A 88 -5.63 -10.27 8.23
C VAL A 88 -5.16 -8.97 7.61
N ILE A 89 -4.08 -9.04 6.82
CA ILE A 89 -3.52 -7.90 6.10
C ILE A 89 -4.05 -7.95 4.67
N PHE A 90 -4.52 -6.81 4.17
CA PHE A 90 -5.05 -6.65 2.81
C PHE A 90 -4.09 -5.90 1.90
N GLY A 91 -3.05 -5.28 2.45
CA GLY A 91 -2.01 -4.60 1.71
C GLY A 91 -1.13 -3.78 2.64
N ALA A 92 0.03 -3.38 2.15
CA ALA A 92 0.97 -2.55 2.89
C ALA A 92 1.54 -1.47 1.99
N ALA A 93 1.99 -0.38 2.62
CA ALA A 93 2.55 0.74 1.91
C ALA A 93 3.69 1.40 2.67
N LEU A 94 4.64 1.92 1.91
CA LEU A 94 5.68 2.81 2.38
C LEU A 94 5.49 4.15 1.69
N MET A 95 5.24 5.21 2.45
CA MET A 95 4.95 6.53 1.92
C MET A 95 6.09 7.50 2.19
N PHE A 96 6.16 8.58 1.41
CA PHE A 96 7.08 9.67 1.64
C PHE A 96 6.61 10.59 2.78
N ASP A 97 5.32 10.90 2.78
CA ASP A 97 4.68 11.80 3.75
C ASP A 97 3.22 11.39 4.03
N GLU A 98 2.62 12.04 5.03
CA GLU A 98 1.22 11.85 5.43
C GLU A 98 0.35 12.99 4.87
N THR A 99 0.51 13.31 3.59
CA THR A 99 -0.30 14.33 2.92
C THR A 99 -1.55 13.73 2.28
N PHE A 100 -2.54 14.58 2.02
CA PHE A 100 -3.78 14.18 1.33
C PHE A 100 -3.48 13.54 -0.04
N ALA A 101 -2.50 14.07 -0.78
CA ALA A 101 -2.11 13.55 -2.08
C ALA A 101 -1.51 12.14 -1.99
N SER A 102 -0.64 11.90 -1.00
CA SER A 102 -0.05 10.57 -0.74
C SER A 102 -1.12 9.55 -0.34
N PHE A 103 -2.04 9.91 0.56
CA PHE A 103 -3.14 9.04 0.94
C PHE A 103 -4.13 8.77 -0.20
N GLN A 104 -4.47 9.80 -0.99
CA GLN A 104 -5.36 9.63 -2.13
C GLN A 104 -4.73 8.69 -3.17
N TRP A 105 -3.45 8.84 -3.46
CA TRP A 105 -2.73 7.91 -4.33
C TRP A 105 -2.76 6.49 -3.76
N LEU A 106 -2.48 6.33 -2.46
CA LEU A 106 -2.44 5.05 -1.80
C LEU A 106 -3.81 4.33 -1.85
N PHE A 107 -4.90 5.03 -1.52
CA PHE A 107 -6.24 4.43 -1.56
C PHE A 107 -6.68 4.04 -2.97
N LYS A 108 -6.28 4.81 -3.99
CA LYS A 108 -6.51 4.43 -5.40
C LYS A 108 -5.68 3.20 -5.80
N ALA A 109 -4.42 3.12 -5.38
CA ALA A 109 -3.57 1.94 -5.61
C ALA A 109 -4.15 0.69 -4.94
N PHE A 110 -4.63 0.83 -3.70
CA PHE A 110 -5.33 -0.23 -2.97
C PHE A 110 -6.56 -0.73 -3.73
N LEU A 111 -7.44 0.17 -4.18
CA LEU A 111 -8.61 -0.22 -4.98
C LEU A 111 -8.24 -0.93 -6.27
N ALA A 112 -7.24 -0.44 -6.99
CA ALA A 112 -6.78 -1.05 -8.23
C ALA A 112 -6.29 -2.49 -8.01
N ALA A 113 -5.51 -2.73 -6.96
CA ALA A 113 -5.02 -4.06 -6.61
C ALA A 113 -6.13 -5.03 -6.19
N HIS A 114 -7.25 -4.50 -5.68
CA HIS A 114 -8.39 -5.26 -5.21
C HIS A 114 -9.59 -5.24 -6.19
N ASN A 115 -9.30 -5.13 -7.49
CA ASN A 115 -10.29 -5.17 -8.58
C ASN A 115 -11.43 -4.14 -8.41
N GLY A 116 -11.14 -2.98 -7.82
CA GLY A 116 -12.09 -1.91 -7.59
C GLY A 116 -13.14 -2.19 -6.51
N LYS A 117 -13.03 -3.30 -5.76
CA LYS A 117 -13.91 -3.56 -4.62
C LYS A 117 -13.60 -2.52 -3.53
N GLN A 118 -14.61 -1.74 -3.15
CA GLN A 118 -14.52 -0.78 -2.06
C GLN A 118 -14.89 -1.42 -0.71
N PRO A 119 -14.27 -1.00 0.41
CA PRO A 119 -14.73 -1.40 1.74
C PRO A 119 -16.07 -0.73 2.06
N ARG A 120 -16.90 -1.37 2.89
CA ARG A 120 -18.18 -0.80 3.36
C ARG A 120 -17.95 0.17 4.52
N ALA A 121 -16.93 -0.08 5.32
CA ALA A 121 -16.49 0.80 6.39
C ALA A 121 -14.96 0.79 6.44
N ILE A 122 -14.38 1.98 6.59
CA ILE A 122 -12.95 2.15 6.85
C ILE A 122 -12.75 2.94 8.15
N PHE A 123 -11.89 2.43 9.01
CA PHE A 123 -11.44 3.10 10.23
C PHE A 123 -10.01 3.57 10.04
N THR A 124 -9.76 4.82 10.37
CA THR A 124 -8.43 5.44 10.31
C THR A 124 -8.06 6.03 11.66
N ASP A 125 -6.79 6.37 11.85
CA ASP A 125 -6.44 7.38 12.84
C ASP A 125 -7.09 8.71 12.43
N GLN A 126 -7.39 9.59 13.39
CA GLN A 126 -8.19 10.80 13.15
C GLN A 126 -7.43 11.91 12.39
N ASP A 127 -6.53 11.52 11.49
CA ASP A 127 -5.83 12.44 10.62
C ASP A 127 -6.78 13.07 9.59
N THR A 128 -6.67 14.38 9.44
CA THR A 128 -7.55 15.17 8.57
C THR A 128 -7.26 14.91 7.10
N ALA A 129 -5.99 14.73 6.73
CA ALA A 129 -5.60 14.47 5.35
C ALA A 129 -6.09 13.08 4.91
N MET A 130 -5.98 12.09 5.79
CA MET A 130 -6.47 10.73 5.57
C MET A 130 -7.99 10.69 5.45
N GLY A 131 -8.71 11.35 6.38
CA GLY A 131 -10.18 11.42 6.33
C GLY A 131 -10.71 12.06 5.04
N ASN A 132 -10.06 13.11 4.56
CA ASN A 132 -10.41 13.73 3.27
C ASN A 132 -10.14 12.78 2.09
N ALA A 133 -8.99 12.08 2.10
CA ALA A 133 -8.63 11.14 1.04
C ALA A 133 -9.57 9.93 0.99
N VAL A 134 -10.04 9.45 2.15
CA VAL A 134 -11.09 8.43 2.26
C VAL A 134 -12.37 8.90 1.60
N GLY A 135 -12.87 10.10 1.96
CA GLY A 135 -14.12 10.63 1.42
C GLY A 135 -14.10 10.84 -0.10
N GLU A 136 -12.94 11.17 -0.66
CA GLU A 136 -12.74 11.35 -2.10
C GLU A 136 -12.61 10.02 -2.86
N THR A 137 -12.09 8.96 -2.22
CA THR A 137 -11.73 7.71 -2.90
C THR A 137 -12.75 6.59 -2.72
N PHE A 138 -13.37 6.48 -1.55
CA PHE A 138 -14.31 5.41 -1.20
C PHE A 138 -15.76 5.95 -1.13
N SER A 139 -16.19 6.58 -2.23
CA SER A 139 -17.54 7.16 -2.38
C SER A 139 -18.50 6.27 -3.17
#